data_AF-A0AAJ2P910-F1
#
_entry.id   AF-A0AAJ2P910-F1
#
_cell.length_a   1.000
_cell.length_b   1.000
_cell.length_c   1.000
_cell.angle_alpha   90.00
_cell.angle_beta   90.00
_cell.angle_gamma   90.00
#
_symmetry.space_group_name_H-M   'P 1'
#
loop_
_entity.id
_entity.type
_entity.pdbx_description
1 polymer ?
#
loop_
_entity_poly.entity_id
_entity_poly.type
_entity_poly.pdbx_seq_one_letter_code
_entity_poly.pdbx_strand_id
1 'polypeptide(L)' 'MLTNHDTELIRDLYSDYKIEVVDVRRNINSNGSNRMGKEVIITNYEYR' A
#
# COMPACT_ATOMS: atom_id res chain seq x y z
N MET A 1 5.48 -3.07 -11.49
CA MET A 1 5.21 -3.19 -10.05
C MET A 1 5.48 -1.84 -9.41
N LEU A 2 4.51 -1.32 -8.67
CA LEU A 2 4.59 -0.03 -7.97
C LEU A 2 4.04 -0.19 -6.55
N THR A 3 4.61 0.52 -5.58
CA THR A 3 4.11 0.56 -4.20
C THR A 3 3.64 1.97 -3.85
N ASN A 4 2.50 2.09 -3.17
CA ASN A 4 1.96 3.39 -2.77
C ASN A 4 1.18 3.32 -1.44
N HIS A 5 0.78 4.45 -0.88
CA HIS A 5 -0.09 4.48 0.30
C HIS A 5 -1.51 4.04 -0.07
N ASP A 6 -2.09 3.16 0.76
CA ASP A 6 -3.48 2.72 0.64
C ASP A 6 -4.45 3.89 0.91
N THR A 7 -4.93 4.51 -0.17
CA THR A 7 -5.90 5.60 -0.16
C THR A 7 -6.97 5.33 -1.21
N GLU A 8 -8.17 5.88 -1.03
CA GLU A 8 -9.28 5.73 -1.98
C GLU A 8 -8.89 6.20 -3.38
N LEU A 9 -8.20 7.35 -3.49
CA LEU A 9 -7.70 7.87 -4.75
C LEU A 9 -6.81 6.86 -5.50
N ILE A 10 -5.89 6.19 -4.81
CA ILE A 10 -4.98 5.22 -5.44
C ILE A 10 -5.75 3.96 -5.85
N ARG A 11 -6.75 3.53 -5.07
CA ARG A 11 -7.60 2.40 -5.44
C ARG A 11 -8.43 2.69 -6.68
N ASP A 12 -8.93 3.93 -6.81
CA ASP A 12 -9.71 4.36 -7.96
C ASP A 12 -8.82 4.52 -9.21
N LEU A 13 -7.64 5.14 -9.07
CA LEU A 13 -6.71 5.33 -10.20
C LEU A 13 -6.20 4.02 -10.79
N TYR A 14 -6.07 2.98 -9.98
CA TYR A 14 -5.53 1.69 -10.37
C TYR A 14 -6.55 0.56 -10.23
N SER A 15 -7.86 0.87 -10.32
CA SER A 15 -8.95 -0.10 -10.15
C SER A 15 -8.86 -1.29 -11.11
N ASP A 16 -8.26 -1.07 -12.29
CA ASP A 16 -8.12 -2.06 -13.35
C ASP A 16 -6.87 -2.95 -13.18
N TYR A 17 -6.03 -2.66 -12.19
CA TYR A 17 -4.81 -3.40 -11.89
C TYR A 17 -4.98 -4.28 -10.65
N LYS A 18 -4.07 -5.24 -10.47
CA LYS A 18 -4.05 -6.05 -9.26
C LYS A 18 -3.47 -5.22 -8.11
N ILE A 19 -4.25 -5.04 -7.05
CA ILE A 19 -3.87 -4.28 -5.85
C ILE A 19 -3.76 -5.25 -4.67
N GLU A 20 -2.60 -5.31 -4.04
CA GLU A 20 -2.36 -6.09 -2.82
C GLU A 20 -2.07 -5.14 -1.66
N VAL A 21 -2.83 -5.23 -0.56
CA VAL A 21 -2.64 -4.40 0.63
C VAL A 21 -1.66 -5.08 1.58
N VAL A 22 -0.66 -4.34 2.04
CA VAL A 22 0.37 -4.81 2.96
C VAL A 22 0.43 -3.87 4.16
N ASP A 23 0.41 -4.44 5.36
CA ASP A 23 0.65 -3.72 6.60
C ASP A 23 2.15 -3.46 6.75
N VAL A 24 2.55 -2.19 6.85
CA VAL A 24 3.94 -1.75 6.97
C VAL A 24 4.18 -1.05 8.30
N ARG A 25 5.43 -1.11 8.78
CA ARG A 25 5.86 -0.31 9.94
C ARG A 25 6.43 1.03 9.47
N ARG A 26 5.92 2.12 10.04
CA ARG A 26 6.36 3.49 9.75
C ARG A 26 7.19 4.05 10.90
N ASN A 27 8.50 4.22 10.70
CA ASN A 27 9.41 4.70 11.75
C ASN A 27 9.34 6.21 12.06
N ILE A 28 8.36 6.92 11.51
CA ILE A 28 8.24 8.38 11.62
C ILE A 28 7.38 8.85 12.80
N ASN A 29 6.59 7.97 13.43
CA ASN A 29 5.72 8.37 14.53
C ASN A 29 6.52 8.52 15.84
N SER A 30 6.30 9.63 16.54
CA SER A 30 6.87 9.92 17.87
C SER A 30 6.41 8.88 18.90
N ASN A 31 5.16 8.39 18.81
CA ASN A 31 4.68 7.25 19.57
C ASN A 31 5.03 5.94 18.84
N GLY A 32 5.92 5.15 19.43
CA GLY A 32 6.39 3.86 18.90
C GLY A 32 5.27 2.86 18.63
N SER A 33 4.20 2.88 19.43
CA SER A 33 3.06 1.97 19.28
C SER A 33 2.20 2.28 18.05
N ASN A 34 2.25 3.53 17.55
CA ASN A 34 1.51 3.99 16.37
C ASN A 34 2.37 4.02 15.10
N ARG A 35 3.49 3.29 15.09
CA ARG A 35 4.36 3.12 13.91
C ARG A 35 3.81 2.09 12.93
N MET A 36 2.53 2.21 12.58
CA MET A 36 1.85 1.34 11.63
C MET A 36 1.35 2.16 10.42
N GLY A 37 1.31 1.54 9.25
CA GLY A 37 0.77 2.11 8.04
C GLY A 37 0.28 1.02 7.10
N LYS A 38 -0.54 1.39 6.12
CA LYS A 38 -1.01 0.49 5.06
C LYS A 38 -0.48 0.98 3.73
N GLU A 39 0.12 0.07 2.98
CA GLU A 39 0.58 0.34 1.62
C GLU A 39 -0.05 -0.66 0.67
N VAL A 40 -0.11 -0.28 -0.60
CA VAL A 40 -0.62 -1.09 -1.69
C VAL A 40 0.50 -1.39 -2.66
N ILE A 41 0.58 -2.64 -3.09
CA ILE A 41 1.42 -3.10 -4.18
C ILE A 41 0.52 -3.27 -5.40
N ILE A 42 0.84 -2.57 -6.48
CA ILE A 42 0.10 -2.58 -7.73
C ILE A 42 0.93 -3.31 -8.79
N THR A 43 0.36 -4.36 -9.38
CA THR A 43 0.98 -5.13 -10.47
C THR A 43 0.08 -5.20 -11.70
N ASN A 44 0.72 -5.15 -12.87
CA ASN A 44 0.09 -5.36 -14.18
C ASN A 44 0.38 -6.75 -14.75
N TYR A 45 0.84 -7.67 -13.90
CA TYR A 45 1.12 -9.06 -14.20
C TYR A 45 0.84 -9.90 -12.96
N GLU A 46 0.58 -11.19 -13.18
CA GLU A 46 0.54 -12.16 -12.09
C GLU A 46 1.97 -12.60 -11.76
N TYR A 47 2.33 -12.52 -10.48
CA TYR A 47 3.52 -13.16 -9.94
C TYR A 47 3.03 -14.37 -9.13
N ARG A 48 3.56 -15.56 -9.45
CA ARG A 48 3.18 -16.84 -8.86
C ARG A 48 4.35 -17.43 -8.11
#